data_AF-V5R1Q2-F1
#
_entry.id   AF-V5R1Q2-F1
#
_cell.length_a   1.000
_cell.length_b   1.000
_cell.length_c   1.000
_cell.angle_alpha   90.00
_cell.angle_beta   90.00
_cell.angle_gamma   90.00
#
_symmetry.space_group_name_H-M   'P 1'
#
loop_
_entity.id
_entity.type
_entity.pdbx_description
1 polymer ?
#
loop_
_entity_poly.entity_id
_entity_poly.type
_entity_poly.pdbx_seq_one_letter_code
_entity_poly.pdbx_strand_id
1 'polypeptide(L)'
;AMQIGMSFISAYATCAGEAAVADLSFAAKHAALVSMGEMLPARRARGPNEPGGLSFGHLSDIVQTSRVSKDPAKIALEVVGAGCMLYDQIWLGSYMSGGVGFT
;
A
#
# COMPACT_ATOMS: atom_id res chain seq x y z
N ALA A 1 1.91 -10.87 7.45
CA ALA A 1 1.97 -11.25 8.88
C ALA A 1 1.93 -12.75 9.12
N MET A 2 0.86 -13.47 8.75
CA MET A 2 0.73 -14.92 9.06
C MET A 2 1.92 -15.75 8.55
N GLN A 3 2.30 -15.54 7.28
CA GLN A 3 3.45 -16.24 6.70
C GLN A 3 4.79 -15.82 7.30
N ILE A 4 4.92 -14.57 7.76
CA ILE A 4 6.12 -14.11 8.49
C ILE A 4 6.23 -14.90 9.80
N GLY A 5 5.14 -15.01 10.56
CA GLY A 5 5.09 -15.79 11.81
C GLY A 5 5.45 -17.26 11.60
N MET A 6 4.85 -17.92 10.60
CA MET A 6 5.16 -19.33 10.31
C MET A 6 6.60 -19.54 9.87
N SER A 7 7.14 -18.64 9.05
CA SER A 7 8.56 -18.69 8.65
C SER A 7 9.49 -18.50 9.84
N PHE A 8 9.18 -17.61 10.79
CA PHE A 8 9.97 -17.46 12.02
C PHE A 8 9.93 -18.72 12.88
N ILE A 9 8.75 -19.31 13.07
CA ILE A 9 8.59 -20.57 13.81
C ILE A 9 9.48 -21.65 13.21
N SER A 10 9.39 -21.83 11.89
CA SER A 10 10.15 -22.86 11.18
C SER A 10 11.65 -22.57 11.13
N ALA A 11 12.07 -21.34 10.84
CA ALA A 11 13.48 -21.00 10.61
C ALA A 11 14.29 -20.90 11.91
N TYR A 12 13.65 -20.51 13.02
CA TYR A 12 14.30 -20.36 14.32
C TYR A 12 13.95 -21.48 15.31
N ALA A 13 13.29 -22.54 14.83
CA ALA A 13 12.90 -23.72 15.62
C ALA A 13 12.17 -23.36 16.94
N THR A 14 11.34 -22.32 16.89
CA THR A 14 10.55 -21.92 18.07
C THR A 14 9.36 -22.85 18.25
N CYS A 15 8.74 -22.84 19.44
CA CYS A 15 7.50 -23.59 19.63
C CYS A 15 6.38 -23.01 18.75
N ALA A 16 5.63 -23.89 18.08
CA ALA A 16 4.54 -23.53 17.19
C ALA A 16 3.30 -23.05 17.97
N GLY A 17 3.34 -21.79 18.42
CA GLY A 17 2.25 -21.15 19.16
C GLY A 17 2.59 -20.75 20.60
N GLU A 18 3.86 -20.48 20.92
CA GLU A 18 4.24 -19.91 22.22
C GLU A 18 4.01 -18.39 22.31
N ALA A 19 4.13 -17.83 23.51
CA ALA A 19 3.87 -16.41 23.79
C ALA A 19 4.73 -15.47 22.92
N ALA A 20 6.00 -15.81 22.66
CA ALA A 20 6.89 -15.00 21.81
C ALA A 20 6.38 -14.84 20.36
N VAL A 21 5.55 -15.78 19.86
CA VAL A 21 4.92 -15.65 18.53
C VAL A 21 3.93 -14.49 18.49
N ALA A 22 3.33 -14.12 19.63
CA ALA A 22 2.44 -12.96 19.70
C ALA A 22 3.20 -11.64 19.48
N ASP A 23 4.44 -11.52 19.99
CA ASP A 23 5.27 -10.34 19.77
C ASP A 23 5.61 -10.17 18.28
N LEU A 24 5.98 -11.28 17.62
CA LEU A 24 6.17 -11.30 16.16
C LEU A 24 4.90 -10.90 15.40
N SER A 25 3.75 -11.36 15.88
CA SER A 25 2.45 -11.04 15.27
C SER A 25 2.11 -9.55 15.39
N PHE A 26 2.33 -8.95 16.57
CA PHE A 26 2.10 -7.52 16.77
C PHE A 26 3.08 -6.67 15.97
N ALA A 27 4.36 -7.04 15.95
CA ALA A 27 5.37 -6.37 15.14
C ALA A 27 5.00 -6.38 13.64
N ALA A 28 4.65 -7.56 13.10
CA ALA A 28 4.36 -7.73 11.68
C ALA A 28 2.99 -7.19 11.23
N LYS A 29 2.08 -6.86 12.16
CA LYS A 29 0.74 -6.32 11.85
C LYS A 29 0.56 -4.85 12.25
N HIS A 30 1.36 -4.34 13.16
CA HIS A 30 1.19 -3.00 13.72
C HIS A 30 2.52 -2.27 13.93
N ALA A 31 3.39 -2.76 14.83
CA ALA A 31 4.52 -1.94 15.31
C ALA A 31 5.59 -1.63 14.26
N ALA A 32 5.77 -2.50 13.26
CA ALA A 32 6.78 -2.37 12.22
C ALA A 32 6.17 -2.50 10.80
N LEU A 33 4.86 -2.32 10.66
CA LEU A 33 4.19 -2.37 9.36
C LEU A 33 4.19 -0.99 8.71
N VAL A 34 4.65 -0.91 7.47
CA VAL A 34 4.42 0.25 6.60
C VAL A 34 3.37 -0.16 5.56
N SER A 35 2.17 0.41 5.69
CA SER A 35 1.08 0.23 4.72
C SER A 35 1.30 1.14 3.51
N MET A 36 0.73 0.76 2.36
CA MET A 36 0.75 1.64 1.18
C MET A 36 -0.17 2.83 1.40
N GLY A 37 -1.33 2.58 2.00
CA GLY A 37 -2.28 3.62 2.38
C GLY A 37 -3.02 3.25 3.66
N GLU A 38 -3.42 4.26 4.42
CA GLU A 38 -4.15 4.09 5.67
C GLU A 38 -5.66 3.97 5.45
N MET A 39 -6.38 3.54 6.50
CA MET A 39 -7.83 3.40 6.44
C MET A 39 -8.56 4.74 6.22
N LEU A 40 -9.75 4.67 5.60
CA LEU A 40 -10.56 5.84 5.28
C LEU A 40 -11.74 6.05 6.22
N PRO A 41 -12.18 7.32 6.42
CA PRO A 41 -13.30 7.63 7.30
C PRO A 41 -14.62 7.03 6.80
N ALA A 42 -15.56 6.86 7.72
CA ALA A 42 -16.79 6.08 7.54
C ALA A 42 -17.61 6.39 6.28
N ARG A 43 -17.71 7.67 5.87
CA ARG A 43 -18.45 8.06 4.64
C ARG A 43 -17.93 7.38 3.38
N ARG A 44 -16.65 6.99 3.38
CA ARG A 44 -15.97 6.27 2.30
C ARG A 44 -15.18 5.10 2.88
N ALA A 45 -15.79 4.36 3.81
CA ALA A 45 -15.17 3.32 4.62
C ALA A 45 -14.43 2.27 3.80
N ARG A 46 -13.11 2.24 3.96
CA ARG A 46 -12.18 1.28 3.35
C ARG A 46 -11.08 0.95 4.34
N GLY A 47 -10.60 -0.29 4.29
CA GLY A 47 -9.43 -0.71 5.07
C GLY A 47 -8.13 -0.08 4.55
N PRO A 48 -6.99 -0.46 5.15
CA PRO A 48 -5.67 -0.09 4.63
C PRO A 48 -5.42 -0.62 3.21
N ASN A 49 -4.43 -0.05 2.53
CA ASN A 49 -3.98 -0.39 1.17
C ASN A 49 -5.02 -0.18 0.05
N GLU A 50 -5.96 0.74 0.24
CA GLU A 50 -6.89 1.16 -0.81
C GLU A 50 -6.43 2.49 -1.45
N PRO A 51 -6.77 2.76 -2.74
CA PRO A 51 -6.24 3.91 -3.47
C PRO A 51 -6.45 5.26 -2.77
N GLY A 52 -7.60 5.47 -2.12
CA GLY A 52 -7.87 6.73 -1.42
C GLY A 52 -7.00 6.97 -0.18
N GLY A 53 -6.35 5.95 0.36
CA GLY A 53 -5.41 6.06 1.48
C GLY A 53 -3.95 6.23 1.04
N LEU A 54 -3.64 6.05 -0.25
CA LEU A 54 -2.29 6.17 -0.80
C LEU A 54 -1.92 7.65 -0.93
N SER A 55 -0.96 8.11 -0.14
CA SER A 55 -0.48 9.50 -0.19
C SER A 55 0.21 9.80 -1.54
N PHE A 56 0.17 11.06 -1.96
CA PHE A 56 0.83 11.49 -3.21
C PHE A 56 2.35 11.25 -3.18
N GLY A 57 2.98 11.37 -2.01
CA GLY A 57 4.40 11.05 -1.82
C GLY A 57 4.66 9.56 -2.05
N HIS A 58 3.88 8.67 -1.42
CA HIS A 58 4.02 7.23 -1.65
C HIS A 58 3.81 6.85 -3.11
N LEU A 59 2.82 7.43 -3.81
CA LEU A 59 2.67 7.16 -5.24
C LEU A 59 3.92 7.61 -6.03
N SER A 60 4.47 8.78 -5.70
CA SER A 60 5.69 9.29 -6.34
C SER A 60 6.88 8.35 -6.15
N ASP A 61 7.01 7.75 -4.96
CA ASP A 61 8.09 6.81 -4.63
C ASP A 61 7.85 5.39 -5.17
N ILE A 62 6.57 4.98 -5.33
CA ILE A 62 6.20 3.71 -5.99
C ILE A 62 6.65 3.74 -7.46
N VAL A 63 6.38 4.84 -8.16
CA VAL A 63 6.76 5.01 -9.56
C VAL A 63 8.30 5.09 -9.69
N GLN A 64 8.86 4.16 -10.45
CA GLN A 64 10.32 3.93 -10.48
C GLN A 64 11.10 4.83 -11.44
N THR A 65 10.45 5.81 -12.07
CA THR A 65 11.09 6.68 -13.07
C THR A 65 12.24 7.51 -12.48
N SER A 66 12.11 7.91 -11.21
CA SER A 66 13.15 8.66 -10.47
C SER A 66 14.49 7.90 -10.38
N ARG A 67 14.46 6.56 -10.42
CA ARG A 67 15.65 5.72 -10.37
C ARG A 67 16.40 5.62 -11.70
N VAL A 68 15.70 5.83 -12.82
CA VAL A 68 16.22 5.51 -14.17
C VAL A 68 16.36 6.72 -15.08
N SER A 69 15.64 7.81 -14.79
CA SER A 69 15.71 9.06 -15.54
C SER A 69 16.55 10.09 -14.79
N LYS A 70 17.29 10.92 -15.53
CA LYS A 70 17.92 12.15 -15.01
C LYS A 70 17.12 13.40 -15.33
N ASP A 71 16.09 13.30 -16.17
CA ASP A 71 15.20 14.39 -16.52
C ASP A 71 14.11 14.54 -15.44
N PRO A 72 14.14 15.62 -14.65
CA PRO A 72 13.17 15.84 -13.57
C PRO A 72 11.73 16.05 -14.10
N ALA A 73 11.57 16.62 -15.30
CA ALA A 73 10.24 16.82 -15.89
C ALA A 73 9.63 15.48 -16.28
N LYS A 74 10.43 14.59 -16.90
CA LYS A 74 9.99 13.23 -17.21
C LYS A 74 9.60 12.45 -15.96
N ILE A 75 10.38 12.55 -14.88
CA ILE A 75 10.07 11.89 -13.61
C ILE A 75 8.70 12.34 -13.10
N ALA A 76 8.47 13.65 -13.05
CA ALA A 76 7.19 14.20 -12.60
C ALA A 76 6.01 13.76 -13.48
N LEU A 77 6.17 13.79 -14.81
CA LEU A 77 5.10 13.44 -15.75
C LEU A 77 4.73 11.96 -15.71
N GLU A 78 5.68 11.06 -15.42
CA GLU A 78 5.37 9.64 -15.22
C GLU A 78 4.56 9.41 -13.93
N VAL A 79 4.85 10.16 -12.86
CA VAL A 79 4.04 10.13 -11.64
C VAL A 79 2.63 10.68 -11.92
N VAL A 80 2.51 11.77 -12.71
CA VAL A 80 1.21 12.31 -13.12
C VAL A 80 0.42 11.27 -13.91
N GLY A 81 1.03 10.62 -14.90
CA GLY A 81 0.37 9.57 -15.70
C GLY A 81 -0.14 8.41 -14.85
N ALA A 82 0.70 7.90 -13.95
CA ALA A 82 0.30 6.85 -13.01
C ALA A 82 -0.81 7.30 -12.05
N GLY A 83 -0.73 8.54 -11.57
CA GLY A 83 -1.71 9.15 -10.67
C GLY A 83 -3.07 9.36 -11.32
N CYS A 84 -3.13 9.88 -12.54
CA CYS A 84 -4.40 10.05 -13.27
C CYS A 84 -5.11 8.71 -13.47
N MET A 85 -4.36 7.67 -13.86
CA MET A 85 -4.94 6.34 -14.02
C MET A 85 -5.47 5.78 -12.69
N LEU A 86 -4.66 5.81 -11.63
CA LEU A 86 -5.07 5.20 -10.36
C LEU A 86 -6.14 6.03 -9.62
N TYR A 87 -5.94 7.33 -9.48
CA TYR A 87 -6.81 8.20 -8.70
C TYR A 87 -8.09 8.58 -9.44
N ASP A 88 -8.03 8.87 -10.74
CA ASP A 88 -9.22 9.32 -11.46
C ASP A 88 -9.97 8.15 -12.08
N GLN A 89 -9.30 7.30 -12.87
CA GLN A 89 -9.99 6.23 -13.59
C GLN A 89 -10.47 5.12 -12.65
N ILE A 90 -9.61 4.65 -11.74
CA ILE A 90 -9.95 3.53 -10.84
C ILE A 90 -10.62 4.04 -9.56
N TRP A 91 -9.96 4.90 -8.80
CA TRP A 91 -10.46 5.28 -7.49
C TRP A 91 -11.72 6.14 -7.58
N LEU A 92 -11.66 7.30 -8.23
CA LEU A 92 -12.83 8.16 -8.37
C LEU A 92 -13.86 7.58 -9.33
N GLY A 93 -13.42 7.07 -10.49
CA GLY A 93 -14.27 6.58 -11.58
C GLY A 93 -14.90 5.22 -11.35
N SER A 94 -14.44 4.46 -10.36
CA SER A 94 -15.03 3.17 -9.99
C SER A 94 -15.37 3.09 -8.50
N TYR A 95 -14.37 3.08 -7.61
CA TYR A 95 -14.60 2.86 -6.18
C TYR A 95 -15.52 3.92 -5.54
N MET A 96 -15.44 5.17 -6.00
CA MET A 96 -16.23 6.28 -5.48
C MET A 96 -17.40 6.70 -6.37
N SER A 97 -17.55 6.10 -7.55
CA SER A 97 -18.68 6.36 -8.46
C SER A 97 -19.11 5.09 -9.22
N GLY A 98 -18.52 4.81 -10.39
CA GLY A 98 -18.85 3.69 -11.27
C GLY A 98 -19.56 4.08 -12.57
N GLY A 99 -19.81 3.10 -13.45
CA GLY A 99 -20.47 3.30 -14.75
C GLY A 99 -19.47 3.48 -15.90
N VAL A 100 -19.73 4.45 -16.78
CA VAL A 100 -18.82 4.78 -17.91
C VAL A 100 -17.44 5.18 -17.39
N GLY A 101 -17.38 5.77 -16.20
CA GLY A 101 -16.13 6.15 -15.55
C GLY A 101 -15.52 7.41 -16.16
N PHE A 102 -14.21 7.58 -15.92
CA PHE A 102 -13.45 8.80 -16.21
C PHE A 102 -12.20 8.50 -17.03
N THR A 103 -12.32 7.73 -18.11
CA THR A 103 -11.20 7.47 -19.03
C THR A 103 -10.82 8.74 -19.78
#